data_AF-A0A099YCY2-F1
#
_entry.id   AF-A0A099YCY2-F1
#
_cell.length_a   1.000
_cell.length_b   1.000
_cell.length_c   1.000
_cell.angle_alpha   90.00
_cell.angle_beta   90.00
_cell.angle_gamma   90.00
#
_symmetry.space_group_name_H-M   'P 1'
#
loop_
_entity.id
_entity.type
_entity.pdbx_description
1 polymer ?
#
loop_
_entity_poly.entity_id
_entity_poly.type
_entity_poly.pdbx_seq_one_letter_code
_entity_poly.pdbx_strand_id
1 'polypeptide(L)'
;MPYHILMIHQIRHMVDDPLIIAFVWCVMIDVATGYIRSVFVRKTNSTRGLFGLIKHTVVLVSIISIYPYLISLGYAWLAQTMVWGFILNYLTSITENWGEMGLWLPPQIKQILVKLQSDYDATDYNAITGARKNKGGK
;
A
#
# COMPACT_ATOMS: atom_id res chain seq x y z
N MET A 1 -6.97 -27.44 21.54
CA MET A 1 -5.86 -26.69 22.17
C MET A 1 -6.36 -25.34 22.66
N PRO A 2 -5.86 -24.81 23.79
CA PRO A 2 -6.19 -23.46 24.26
C PRO A 2 -5.94 -22.39 23.19
N TYR A 3 -6.80 -21.38 23.12
CA TYR A 3 -6.78 -20.38 22.05
C TYR A 3 -5.46 -19.59 21.97
N HIS A 4 -4.83 -19.29 23.11
CA HIS A 4 -3.55 -18.60 23.15
C HIS A 4 -2.40 -19.46 22.55
N ILE A 5 -2.46 -20.79 22.67
CA ILE A 5 -1.48 -21.69 22.04
C ILE A 5 -1.72 -21.77 20.53
N LEU A 6 -2.98 -21.80 20.09
CA LEU A 6 -3.35 -21.71 18.67
C LEU A 6 -2.81 -20.40 18.06
N MET A 7 -3.02 -19.27 18.74
CA MET A 7 -2.49 -17.96 18.33
C MET A 7 -0.98 -17.95 18.15
N ILE A 8 -0.23 -18.44 19.14
CA ILE A 8 1.25 -18.51 19.06
C ILE A 8 1.69 -19.39 17.90
N HIS A 9 0.99 -20.51 17.67
CA HIS A 9 1.26 -21.39 16.55
C HIS A 9 1.03 -20.69 15.20
N GLN A 10 -0.06 -19.95 15.04
CA GLN A 10 -0.34 -19.19 13.81
C GLN A 10 0.64 -18.03 13.58
N ILE A 11 1.10 -17.37 14.65
CA ILE A 11 2.14 -16.34 14.54
C ILE A 11 3.44 -16.92 14.01
N ARG A 12 3.85 -18.11 14.47
CA ARG A 12 5.05 -18.78 13.93
C ARG A 12 4.89 -19.12 12.45
N HIS A 13 3.75 -19.69 12.07
CA HIS A 13 3.44 -19.97 10.66
C HIS A 13 3.43 -18.71 9.79
N MET A 14 2.97 -17.58 10.30
CA MET A 14 2.97 -16.31 9.59
C MET A 14 4.40 -15.81 9.29
N VAL A 15 5.35 -15.99 10.21
CA VAL A 15 6.75 -15.55 10.00
C VAL A 15 7.42 -16.32 8.87
N ASP A 16 7.07 -17.60 8.72
CA ASP A 16 7.61 -18.48 7.68
C ASP A 16 6.79 -18.43 6.37
N ASP A 17 5.72 -17.63 6.32
CA ASP A 17 4.82 -17.54 5.16
C ASP A 17 5.47 -16.72 4.03
N PRO A 18 5.71 -17.31 2.84
CA PRO A 18 6.30 -16.60 1.71
C PRO A 18 5.52 -15.36 1.29
N LEU A 19 4.19 -15.35 1.45
CA LEU A 19 3.35 -14.20 1.11
C LEU A 19 3.61 -13.02 2.04
N ILE A 20 3.76 -13.28 3.34
CA ILE A 20 4.07 -12.26 4.34
C ILE A 20 5.49 -11.74 4.15
N ILE A 21 6.45 -12.63 3.85
CA ILE A 21 7.82 -12.23 3.52
C ILE A 21 7.82 -11.32 2.28
N ALA A 22 7.13 -11.70 1.21
CA ALA A 22 7.00 -10.89 -0.01
C ALA A 22 6.34 -9.52 0.28
N PHE A 23 5.31 -9.51 1.12
CA PHE A 23 4.65 -8.28 1.56
C PHE A 23 5.62 -7.33 2.29
N VAL A 24 6.37 -7.83 3.28
CA VAL A 24 7.35 -7.03 4.01
C VAL A 24 8.41 -6.45 3.06
N TRP A 25 8.91 -7.26 2.11
CA TRP A 25 9.83 -6.77 1.09
C TRP A 25 9.22 -5.69 0.19
N CYS A 26 7.95 -5.82 -0.21
CA CYS A 26 7.27 -4.76 -0.97
C CYS A 26 7.19 -3.45 -0.18
N VAL A 27 6.87 -3.50 1.13
CA VAL A 27 6.87 -2.29 1.97
C VAL A 27 8.26 -1.66 2.05
N MET A 28 9.30 -2.48 2.24
CA MET A 28 10.69 -1.98 2.32
C MET A 28 11.13 -1.31 1.01
N ILE A 29 10.80 -1.92 -0.13
CA ILE A 29 11.10 -1.35 -1.46
C ILE A 29 10.30 -0.06 -1.67
N ASP A 30 9.03 0.00 -1.27
CA ASP A 30 8.21 1.20 -1.42
C ASP A 30 8.76 2.37 -0.59
N VAL A 31 9.13 2.13 0.67
CA VAL A 31 9.79 3.13 1.52
C VAL A 31 11.11 3.60 0.90
N ALA A 32 11.94 2.66 0.42
CA ALA A 32 13.21 2.99 -0.21
C ALA A 32 13.03 3.81 -1.50
N THR A 33 12.13 3.39 -2.39
CA THR A 33 11.84 4.09 -3.65
C THR A 33 11.22 5.46 -3.41
N GLY A 34 10.35 5.61 -2.41
CA GLY A 34 9.80 6.89 -1.98
C GLY A 34 10.87 7.84 -1.45
N TYR A 35 11.83 7.34 -0.68
CA TYR A 35 12.97 8.14 -0.22
C TYR A 35 13.87 8.57 -1.38
N ILE A 36 14.25 7.65 -2.27
CA ILE A 36 15.08 7.93 -3.46
C ILE A 36 14.40 8.99 -4.34
N ARG A 37 13.10 8.82 -4.62
CA ARG A 37 12.29 9.81 -5.36
C ARG A 37 12.39 11.19 -4.72
N SER A 38 12.26 11.29 -3.39
CA SER A 38 12.29 12.58 -2.69
C SER A 38 13.61 13.34 -2.91
N VAL A 39 14.73 12.61 -3.01
CA VAL A 39 16.06 13.14 -3.33
C VAL A 39 16.16 13.56 -4.79
N PHE A 40 15.71 12.70 -5.73
CA PHE A 40 15.72 12.99 -7.17
C PHE A 40 14.92 14.23 -7.54
N VAL A 41 13.71 14.37 -6.97
CA VAL A 41 12.80 15.49 -7.24
C VAL A 41 13.22 16.77 -6.48
N ARG A 42 14.27 16.72 -5.65
CA ARG A 42 14.79 17.82 -4.80
C ARG A 42 13.73 18.49 -3.92
N LYS A 43 12.62 17.79 -3.64
CA LYS A 43 11.52 18.25 -2.78
C LYS A 43 11.51 17.46 -1.48
N THR A 44 12.58 17.59 -0.70
CA THR A 44 12.68 16.94 0.61
C THR A 44 12.04 17.83 1.67
N ASN A 45 10.80 17.52 2.04
CA ASN A 45 10.18 18.05 3.25
C ASN A 45 10.17 16.94 4.30
N SER A 46 10.93 17.10 5.39
CA SER A 46 11.10 16.10 6.46
C SER A 46 9.76 15.67 7.07
N THR A 47 8.80 16.61 7.17
CA THR A 47 7.43 16.33 7.64
C THR A 47 6.73 15.33 6.73
N ARG A 48 6.87 15.46 5.40
CA ARG A 48 6.26 14.55 4.43
C ARG A 48 6.86 13.14 4.50
N GLY A 49 8.18 13.05 4.72
CA GLY A 49 8.88 11.77 4.93
C GLY A 49 8.39 11.04 6.18
N LEU A 50 8.25 11.75 7.30
CA LEU A 50 7.76 11.17 8.55
C LEU A 50 6.31 10.66 8.42
N PHE A 51 5.41 11.43 7.78
CA PHE A 51 4.05 10.98 7.53
C PHE A 51 3.99 9.74 6.63
N GLY A 52 4.88 9.62 5.65
CA GLY A 52 5.02 8.41 4.82
C GLY A 52 5.37 7.20 5.67
N LEU A 53 6.43 7.30 6.48
CA LEU A 53 6.86 6.22 7.37
C LEU A 53 5.77 5.78 8.35
N ILE A 54 5.02 6.72 8.94
CA ILE A 54 3.90 6.41 9.84
C ILE A 54 2.83 5.61 9.11
N LYS A 55 2.45 6.00 7.87
CA LYS A 55 1.45 5.27 7.09
C LYS A 55 1.86 3.82 6.87
N HIS A 56 3.10 3.58 6.44
CA HIS A 56 3.59 2.21 6.21
C HIS A 56 3.66 1.39 7.50
N THR A 57 4.05 2.02 8.61
CA THR A 57 4.10 1.38 9.93
C THR A 57 2.72 0.94 10.40
N VAL A 58 1.69 1.79 10.24
CA VAL A 58 0.31 1.46 10.60
C VAL A 58 -0.21 0.27 9.78
N VAL A 59 0.09 0.24 8.48
CA VAL A 59 -0.32 -0.88 7.60
C VAL A 59 0.38 -2.18 8.01
N LEU A 60 1.68 -2.15 8.29
CA LEU A 60 2.44 -3.32 8.77
C LEU A 60 1.87 -3.88 10.07
N VAL A 61 1.64 -3.02 11.08
CA VAL A 61 1.08 -3.44 12.38
C VAL A 61 -0.32 -4.03 12.20
N SER A 62 -1.12 -3.45 11.30
CA SER A 62 -2.46 -3.95 11.00
C SER A 62 -2.43 -5.37 10.44
N ILE A 63 -1.53 -5.65 9.49
CA ILE A 63 -1.41 -6.98 8.88
C ILE A 63 -0.89 -8.03 9.87
N ILE A 64 0.17 -7.70 10.62
CA ILE A 64 0.75 -8.59 11.63
C ILE A 64 -0.28 -8.96 12.71
N SER A 65 -1.20 -8.05 13.04
CA SER A 65 -2.24 -8.29 14.04
C SER A 65 -3.43 -9.08 13.50
N ILE A 66 -3.91 -8.74 12.29
CA ILE A 66 -5.15 -9.29 11.72
C ILE A 66 -4.93 -10.66 11.07
N TYR A 67 -3.79 -10.87 10.42
CA TYR A 67 -3.50 -12.10 9.68
C TYR A 67 -3.59 -13.38 10.54
N PRO A 68 -2.85 -13.52 11.68
CA PRO A 68 -2.91 -14.74 12.48
C PRO A 68 -4.28 -14.92 13.14
N TYR A 69 -5.01 -13.83 13.38
CA TYR A 69 -6.37 -13.85 13.91
C TYR A 69 -7.37 -14.45 12.91
N LEU A 70 -7.36 -13.97 11.66
CA LEU A 70 -8.21 -14.50 10.60
C LEU A 70 -7.92 -15.97 10.29
N ILE A 71 -6.64 -16.35 10.27
CA ILE A 71 -6.23 -17.75 10.09
C ILE A 71 -6.74 -18.61 11.25
N SER A 72 -6.64 -18.13 12.49
CA SER A 72 -7.14 -18.84 13.68
C SER A 72 -8.66 -19.05 13.67
N LEU A 73 -9.41 -18.19 12.98
CA LEU A 73 -10.85 -18.33 12.77
C LEU A 73 -11.23 -19.21 11.56
N GLY A 74 -10.26 -19.74 10.83
CA GLY A 74 -10.49 -20.55 9.62
C GLY A 74 -10.72 -19.72 8.35
N TYR A 75 -10.54 -18.40 8.38
CA TYR A 75 -10.70 -17.50 7.24
C TYR A 75 -9.39 -17.26 6.49
N ALA A 76 -8.67 -18.33 6.16
CA ALA A 76 -7.36 -18.23 5.52
C ALA A 76 -7.40 -17.53 4.15
N TRP A 77 -8.42 -17.82 3.34
CA TRP A 77 -8.61 -17.19 2.03
C TRP A 77 -8.79 -15.67 2.14
N LEU A 78 -9.47 -15.20 3.19
CA LEU A 78 -9.71 -13.78 3.44
C LEU A 78 -8.41 -13.09 3.88
N ALA A 79 -7.65 -13.73 4.77
CA ALA A 79 -6.34 -13.25 5.20
C ALA A 79 -5.37 -13.11 4.03
N GLN A 80 -5.29 -14.12 3.15
CA GLN A 80 -4.43 -14.08 1.96
C GLN A 80 -4.88 -12.99 0.96
N THR A 81 -6.18 -12.87 0.69
CA THR A 81 -6.73 -11.85 -0.22
C THR A 81 -6.42 -10.44 0.30
N MET A 82 -6.54 -10.23 1.61
CA MET A 82 -6.19 -8.96 2.25
C MET A 82 -4.72 -8.62 2.01
N VAL A 83 -3.80 -9.56 2.27
CA VAL A 83 -2.35 -9.34 2.06
C VAL A 83 -2.05 -9.05 0.58
N TRP A 84 -2.63 -9.80 -0.35
CA TRP A 84 -2.52 -9.54 -1.79
C TRP A 84 -3.00 -8.14 -2.18
N GLY A 85 -4.13 -7.69 -1.63
CA GLY A 85 -4.64 -6.34 -1.85
C GLY A 85 -3.64 -5.27 -1.40
N PHE A 86 -2.99 -5.44 -0.24
CA PHE A 86 -1.94 -4.53 0.18
C PHE A 86 -0.69 -4.61 -0.70
N ILE A 87 -0.24 -5.81 -1.09
CA ILE A 87 0.89 -5.96 -2.03
C ILE A 87 0.62 -5.17 -3.31
N LEU A 88 -0.58 -5.28 -3.90
CA LEU A 88 -0.95 -4.53 -5.11
C LEU A 88 -0.90 -3.01 -4.89
N ASN A 89 -1.34 -2.53 -3.73
CA ASN A 89 -1.22 -1.12 -3.36
C ASN A 89 0.25 -0.67 -3.29
N TYR A 90 1.12 -1.47 -2.67
CA TYR A 90 2.55 -1.19 -2.59
C TYR A 90 3.24 -1.23 -3.96
N LEU A 91 2.91 -2.20 -4.81
CA LEU A 91 3.42 -2.25 -6.19
C LEU A 91 2.99 -1.02 -7.00
N THR A 92 1.76 -0.54 -6.82
CA THR A 92 1.27 0.69 -7.46
C THR A 92 2.08 1.90 -7.01
N SER A 93 2.32 2.05 -5.70
CA SER A 93 3.13 3.13 -5.12
C SER A 93 4.59 3.10 -5.60
N ILE A 94 5.21 1.92 -5.65
CA ILE A 94 6.56 1.73 -6.21
C ILE A 94 6.59 2.19 -7.67
N THR A 95 5.60 1.80 -8.46
CA THR A 95 5.54 2.13 -9.89
C THR A 95 5.33 3.64 -10.11
N GLU A 96 4.52 4.29 -9.27
CA GLU A 96 4.36 5.75 -9.26
C GLU A 96 5.67 6.45 -8.93
N ASN A 97 6.36 6.03 -7.86
CA ASN A 97 7.67 6.56 -7.50
C ASN A 97 8.69 6.37 -8.63
N TRP A 98 8.66 5.21 -9.30
CA TRP A 98 9.51 4.88 -10.45
C TRP A 98 9.25 5.81 -11.64
N GLY A 99 7.99 6.04 -11.99
CA GLY A 99 7.60 6.94 -13.08
C GLY A 99 7.95 8.40 -12.80
N GLU A 100 7.82 8.86 -11.56
CA GLU A 100 8.19 10.22 -11.17
C GLU A 100 9.69 10.49 -11.20
N MET A 101 10.52 9.46 -11.03
CA MET A 101 11.98 9.57 -11.23
C MET A 101 12.37 9.72 -12.71
N GLY A 102 11.40 9.70 -13.64
CA GLY A 102 11.64 9.82 -15.08
C GLY A 102 12.14 8.53 -15.72
N LEU A 103 12.05 7.40 -15.01
CA LEU A 103 12.44 6.10 -15.54
C LEU A 103 11.39 5.59 -16.53
N TRP A 104 11.85 4.82 -17.51
CA TRP A 104 10.98 4.29 -18.55
C TRP A 104 9.95 3.32 -17.96
N LEU A 105 8.66 3.56 -18.28
CA LEU A 105 7.54 2.69 -17.93
C LEU A 105 6.78 2.30 -19.20
N PRO A 106 6.27 1.06 -19.30
CA PRO A 106 5.41 0.64 -20.38
C PRO A 106 4.17 1.54 -20.54
N PRO A 107 3.71 1.83 -21.77
CA PRO A 107 2.59 2.73 -22.03
C PRO A 107 1.29 2.31 -21.31
N GLN A 108 1.02 1.00 -21.22
CA GLN A 108 -0.19 0.50 -20.55
C GLN A 108 -0.20 0.82 -19.06
N ILE A 109 0.94 0.65 -18.38
CA ILE A 109 1.08 0.93 -16.94
C ILE A 109 0.91 2.42 -16.69
N LYS A 110 1.53 3.26 -17.52
CA LYS A 110 1.39 4.71 -17.42
C LYS A 110 -0.05 5.17 -17.56
N GLN A 111 -0.81 4.60 -18.50
CA GLN A 111 -2.24 4.92 -18.69
C GLN A 111 -3.09 4.50 -17.49
N ILE A 112 -2.84 3.32 -16.91
CA ILE A 112 -3.55 2.85 -15.71
C ILE A 112 -3.28 3.78 -14.53
N LEU A 113 -2.02 4.15 -14.30
CA LEU A 113 -1.65 5.06 -13.21
C LEU A 113 -2.28 6.44 -13.36
N VAL A 114 -2.26 7.02 -14.56
CA VAL A 114 -2.91 8.31 -14.84
C VAL A 114 -4.41 8.25 -14.56
N LYS A 115 -5.08 7.15 -14.97
CA LYS A 115 -6.49 6.94 -14.68
C LYS A 115 -6.77 6.86 -13.17
N LEU A 116 -5.98 6.08 -12.45
CA LEU A 116 -6.09 5.93 -10.99
C LEU A 116 -5.91 7.26 -10.25
N GLN A 117 -4.94 8.09 -10.66
CA GLN A 117 -4.77 9.43 -10.10
C GLN A 117 -5.96 10.35 -10.41
N SER A 118 -6.46 10.32 -11.65
CA SER A 118 -7.61 11.16 -12.05
C SER A 118 -8.92 10.80 -11.35
N ASP A 119 -9.11 9.52 -10.99
CA ASP A 119 -10.28 9.08 -10.23
C ASP A 119 -10.13 9.35 -8.72
N TYR A 120 -8.90 9.51 -8.21
CA TYR A 120 -8.61 9.79 -6.79
C TYR A 120 -8.48 11.28 -6.46
N ASP A 121 -8.57 12.17 -7.45
CA ASP A 121 -8.42 13.61 -7.22
C ASP A 121 -9.63 14.17 -6.45
N ALA A 122 -9.53 14.18 -5.11
CA ALA A 122 -10.57 14.64 -4.19
C ALA A 122 -11.01 16.09 -4.44
N THR A 123 -10.21 16.86 -5.18
CA THR A 123 -10.53 18.23 -5.61
C THR A 123 -11.66 18.30 -6.64
N ASP A 124 -11.92 17.19 -7.35
CA ASP A 124 -13.02 17.07 -8.30
C ASP A 124 -14.35 16.67 -7.63
N TYR A 125 -14.40 16.55 -6.30
CA TYR A 125 -15.61 16.25 -5.55
C TYR A 125 -15.91 17.35 -4.53
N ASN A 126 -17.19 17.68 -4.38
CA ASN A 126 -17.61 18.63 -3.37
C ASN A 126 -17.41 18.00 -1.97
N ALA A 127 -16.63 18.65 -1.11
CA ALA A 127 -16.28 18.13 0.22
C ALA A 127 -17.48 17.89 1.14
N ILE A 128 -18.63 18.51 0.85
CA ILE A 128 -19.86 18.40 1.66
C ILE A 128 -20.85 17.41 1.03
N THR A 129 -20.98 17.42 -0.30
CA THR A 129 -22.02 16.63 -0.98
C THR A 129 -21.51 15.39 -1.68
N GLY A 130 -20.19 15.20 -1.81
CA GLY A 130 -19.57 14.10 -2.56
C GLY A 130 -19.88 14.11 -4.06
N ALA A 131 -20.63 15.11 -4.56
CA ALA A 131 -20.96 15.22 -5.96
C ALA A 131 -19.73 15.64 -6.77
N ARG A 132 -19.53 14.99 -7.92
CA ARG A 132 -18.43 15.34 -8.85
C ARG A 132 -18.67 16.76 -9.37
N LYS A 133 -17.70 17.65 -9.15
CA LYS A 133 -17.68 19.02 -9.63
C LYS A 133 -17.52 18.98 -11.15
N ASN A 134 -18.62 19.13 -11.87
CA ASN A 134 -18.61 19.16 -13.33
C ASN A 134 -17.80 20.42 -13.76
N LYS A 135 -16.58 20.23 -14.27
CA LYS A 135 -15.82 21.31 -14.91
C LYS A 135 -16.55 21.60 -16.23
N GLY A 136 -17.45 22.59 -16.18
CA GLY A 136 -18.24 23.03 -17.32
C GLY A 136 -17.36 23.21 -18.55
N GLY A 137 -17.80 22.61 -19.66
CA GLY A 137 -17.16 22.72 -20.96
C GLY A 137 -17.01 24.17 -21.37
N LYS A 138 -15.86 24.45 -21.98
CA LYS A 138 -15.71 25.50 -22.97
C LYS A 138 -15.50 24.82 -24.31
#